data_AF-A0A535F092-F1
#
_entry.id   AF-A0A535F092-F1
#
_cell.length_a   1.000
_cell.length_b   1.000
_cell.length_c   1.000
_cell.angle_alpha   90.00
_cell.angle_beta   90.00
_cell.angle_gamma   90.00
#
_symmetry.space_group_name_H-M   'P 1'
#
loop_
_entity.id
_entity.type
_entity.pdbx_description
1 polymer ?
#
loop_
_entity_poly.entity_id
_entity_poly.type
_entity_poly.pdbx_seq_one_letter_code
_entity_poly.pdbx_strand_id
1 'polypeptide(L)'
;MHYATSPQVLNALRDVSATPPLSLTQGRCVACGSCKEAVGAINRPLPLFGYSYFVHPKVRRCVHYYTRYLPAPFLFVCVLLLALAACGGGGSTNSTSTNTLAAKQVLRFPNVGLQDSASLDPAQGPDANTAQIVSMIYNGLVKSDVNLNVVPDQASSWDISSDNKVYTFHLRPGLSFSDGTSITAQTYVYTWTRALLPEVKSGIASFFEASIVGANDVNSGKTKTLAGVKAVDSQTLQVMLTQPTPYFLEELTNSLFFPLNRQIIEKYGQTDWPNHVAGNAVGSGPFMVKEWNHKVEMILVPNSHYYGVKTKLTEVDMLFVGDPSTALKAYEAKQYDFVWNITPQDQQSVKNTAGFIRKSLLQSDLLFFNNKMPPFNKSAVRQAFAYAIDKPLLVHAVFKDAVVAAQTIIPPGMPGYQPNYPGIPYDKVRAKTLLQSVYPDVSKVPQITFSYPNSQVTPAEAATLQQ
;
A
#
# COMPACT_ATOMS: atom_id res chain seq x y z
N MET A 1 31.13 -21.65 2.98
CA MET A 1 32.40 -21.00 2.57
C MET A 1 32.56 -19.74 3.41
N HIS A 2 33.61 -19.68 4.23
CA HIS A 2 33.96 -18.54 5.07
C HIS A 2 34.29 -17.30 4.24
N TYR A 3 33.81 -16.13 4.66
CA TYR A 3 34.39 -14.85 4.26
C TYR A 3 34.95 -14.15 5.49
N ALA A 4 36.27 -13.97 5.46
CA ALA A 4 37.04 -13.21 6.41
C ALA A 4 36.84 -11.70 6.18
N THR A 5 36.70 -10.98 7.27
CA THR A 5 36.71 -9.52 7.36
C THR A 5 38.11 -8.95 7.17
N SER A 6 38.26 -7.86 6.41
CA SER A 6 39.41 -6.96 6.53
C SER A 6 38.97 -5.48 6.33
N PRO A 7 39.39 -4.54 7.20
CA PRO A 7 38.90 -3.17 7.22
C PRO A 7 39.91 -2.19 6.60
N GLN A 8 39.70 -1.78 5.34
CA GLN A 8 40.45 -0.68 4.72
C GLN A 8 39.63 0.08 3.68
N VAL A 9 38.58 0.82 4.08
CA VAL A 9 37.98 1.90 3.25
C VAL A 9 37.42 3.04 4.11
N LEU A 10 38.09 3.39 5.21
CA LEU A 10 37.59 4.41 6.17
C LEU A 10 38.39 5.74 6.16
N ASN A 11 39.13 6.05 5.08
CA ASN A 11 39.90 7.29 4.98
C ASN A 11 39.96 7.87 3.55
N ALA A 12 38.80 8.21 2.97
CA ALA A 12 38.79 8.97 1.71
C ALA A 12 37.54 9.85 1.51
N LEU A 13 37.05 10.55 2.55
CA LEU A 13 36.06 11.63 2.39
C LEU A 13 36.19 12.76 3.46
N ARG A 14 37.41 13.01 3.94
CA ARG A 14 37.73 14.26 4.66
C ARG A 14 38.70 15.03 3.79
N ASP A 15 38.15 15.97 3.01
CA ASP A 15 38.77 17.22 2.53
C ASP A 15 38.12 17.65 1.22
N VAL A 16 36.99 18.37 1.32
CA VAL A 16 36.75 19.63 0.60
C VAL A 16 35.73 20.41 1.43
N SER A 17 36.18 21.43 2.15
CA SER A 17 35.34 22.41 2.83
C SER A 17 35.52 23.80 2.19
N ALA A 18 34.46 24.60 2.35
CA ALA A 18 34.40 26.06 2.30
C ALA A 18 34.08 26.76 0.96
N THR A 19 32.82 27.19 0.83
CA THR A 19 32.46 28.54 0.32
C THR A 19 31.31 29.11 1.18
N PRO A 20 31.34 30.41 1.57
CA PRO A 20 30.39 31.00 2.55
C PRO A 20 29.18 31.71 1.90
N PRO A 21 28.15 32.08 2.68
CA PRO A 21 26.89 32.63 2.17
C PRO A 21 26.95 34.15 1.93
N LEU A 22 26.30 34.61 0.85
CA LEU A 22 26.11 36.03 0.55
C LEU A 22 24.93 36.60 1.34
N SER A 23 25.23 37.69 2.06
CA SER A 23 24.30 38.47 2.89
C SER A 23 23.58 39.57 2.09
N LEU A 24 22.33 39.82 2.48
CA LEU A 24 21.52 40.98 2.11
C LEU A 24 21.97 42.21 2.90
N THR A 25 22.19 43.35 2.23
CA THR A 25 22.02 44.70 2.83
C THR A 25 21.83 45.80 1.77
N GLN A 26 20.68 46.47 1.91
CA GLN A 26 20.38 47.91 1.78
C GLN A 26 20.98 48.78 0.64
N GLY A 27 20.06 49.37 -0.14
CA GLY A 27 20.21 50.69 -0.77
C GLY A 27 18.83 51.34 -0.97
N ARG A 28 18.53 52.42 -0.23
CA ARG A 28 17.26 53.18 -0.20
C ARG A 28 17.27 54.35 -1.19
N CYS A 29 16.08 54.62 -1.76
CA CYS A 29 15.44 55.92 -2.12
C CYS A 29 16.15 56.86 -3.12
N VAL A 30 15.45 57.57 -4.03
CA VAL A 30 14.55 58.72 -3.74
C VAL A 30 13.65 59.08 -4.94
N ALA A 31 12.40 59.47 -4.61
CA ALA A 31 11.42 60.39 -5.28
C ALA A 31 10.72 59.96 -6.61
N CYS A 32 9.46 60.31 -6.92
CA CYS A 32 8.57 61.37 -6.41
C CYS A 32 7.08 61.13 -6.78
N GLY A 33 6.14 61.61 -5.93
CA GLY A 33 4.76 62.08 -6.22
C GLY A 33 3.64 61.03 -6.44
N SER A 34 2.70 60.78 -5.50
CA SER A 34 1.42 61.50 -5.21
C SER A 34 0.48 61.61 -6.44
N CYS A 35 -0.81 61.24 -6.49
CA CYS A 35 -1.97 61.30 -5.58
C CYS A 35 -3.03 60.26 -6.03
N LYS A 36 -3.70 59.53 -5.12
CA LYS A 36 -5.11 59.67 -4.67
C LYS A 36 -6.25 59.66 -5.72
N GLU A 37 -7.15 58.68 -5.52
CA GLU A 37 -8.62 58.66 -5.62
C GLU A 37 -9.33 59.05 -6.93
N ALA A 38 -10.20 58.15 -7.45
CA ALA A 38 -11.65 58.40 -7.56
C ALA A 38 -12.42 57.21 -8.17
N VAL A 39 -13.59 56.96 -7.57
CA VAL A 39 -14.69 56.09 -7.99
C VAL A 39 -15.52 56.77 -9.09
N GLY A 40 -16.11 56.02 -10.03
CA GLY A 40 -17.13 56.56 -10.93
C GLY A 40 -17.66 55.57 -11.96
N ALA A 41 -18.97 55.35 -11.94
CA ALA A 41 -19.71 54.41 -12.76
C ALA A 41 -20.41 55.08 -13.97
N ILE A 42 -20.96 54.23 -14.88
CA ILE A 42 -22.18 54.40 -15.71
C ILE A 42 -22.03 54.61 -17.26
N ASN A 43 -22.76 53.73 -17.98
CA ASN A 43 -23.49 53.82 -19.29
C ASN A 43 -22.84 53.50 -20.67
N ARG A 44 -23.28 52.33 -21.23
CA ARG A 44 -23.91 51.99 -22.56
C ARG A 44 -23.32 52.53 -23.91
N PRO A 45 -23.65 52.00 -25.13
CA PRO A 45 -24.30 50.73 -25.56
C PRO A 45 -23.61 49.97 -26.76
N LEU A 46 -24.18 48.80 -27.10
CA LEU A 46 -24.07 47.90 -28.28
C LEU A 46 -24.20 48.59 -29.68
N PRO A 47 -23.80 48.00 -30.86
CA PRO A 47 -24.44 46.76 -31.39
C PRO A 47 -23.71 45.81 -32.41
N LEU A 48 -24.26 44.57 -32.45
CA LEU A 48 -24.63 43.67 -33.59
C LEU A 48 -23.59 43.05 -34.58
N PHE A 49 -23.66 41.71 -34.71
CA PHE A 49 -23.91 40.84 -35.89
C PHE A 49 -23.54 39.39 -35.47
N GLY A 50 -24.25 38.27 -35.72
CA GLY A 50 -25.45 37.92 -36.48
C GLY A 50 -25.26 36.49 -37.02
N TYR A 51 -25.98 35.48 -36.50
CA TYR A 51 -26.04 34.12 -37.06
C TYR A 51 -27.45 33.86 -37.61
N SER A 52 -27.54 33.37 -38.85
CA SER A 52 -28.79 33.06 -39.57
C SER A 52 -29.18 31.58 -39.41
N TYR A 53 -30.46 31.32 -39.17
CA TYR A 53 -31.11 30.02 -39.39
C TYR A 53 -32.18 30.16 -40.48
N PHE A 54 -32.16 29.23 -41.44
CA PHE A 54 -33.09 29.10 -42.55
C PHE A 54 -34.40 28.41 -42.11
N VAL A 55 -35.54 28.91 -42.61
CA VAL A 55 -36.90 28.35 -42.45
C VAL A 55 -37.52 28.14 -43.83
N HIS A 56 -38.24 27.03 -44.03
CA HIS A 56 -39.22 26.84 -45.10
C HIS A 56 -40.40 25.93 -44.61
N PRO A 57 -41.58 25.90 -45.27
CA PRO A 57 -42.82 26.25 -44.60
C PRO A 57 -43.96 25.20 -44.64
N LYS A 58 -44.91 25.40 -43.71
CA LYS A 58 -46.37 25.12 -43.73
C LYS A 58 -46.91 23.93 -44.55
N VAL A 59 -47.47 22.95 -43.83
CA VAL A 59 -48.62 22.13 -44.30
C VAL A 59 -49.75 22.26 -43.28
N ARG A 60 -50.90 22.80 -43.70
CA ARG A 60 -52.15 22.81 -42.93
C ARG A 60 -52.92 21.52 -43.22
N ARG A 61 -53.32 20.77 -42.20
CA ARG A 61 -54.42 19.79 -42.29
C ARG A 61 -55.48 20.12 -41.24
N CYS A 62 -56.71 20.36 -41.70
CA CYS A 62 -57.89 20.45 -40.85
C CYS A 62 -58.21 19.06 -40.28
N VAL A 63 -58.36 18.97 -38.96
CA VAL A 63 -58.89 17.79 -38.28
C VAL A 63 -60.24 18.19 -37.67
N HIS A 64 -61.31 17.58 -38.17
CA HIS A 64 -62.64 17.67 -37.57
C HIS A 64 -62.64 16.92 -36.24
N TYR A 65 -62.93 17.61 -35.15
CA TYR A 65 -63.20 16.96 -33.86
C TYR A 65 -64.67 16.51 -33.81
N TYR A 66 -64.88 15.20 -33.82
CA TYR A 66 -66.14 14.60 -33.39
C TYR A 66 -66.14 14.48 -31.87
N THR A 67 -66.99 15.24 -31.20
CA THR A 67 -67.23 15.12 -29.76
C THR A 67 -68.06 13.85 -29.52
N ARG A 68 -67.42 12.75 -29.12
CA ARG A 68 -68.12 11.59 -28.55
C ARG A 68 -68.17 11.74 -27.03
N TYR A 69 -69.37 11.97 -26.52
CA TYR A 69 -69.66 11.91 -25.08
C TYR A 69 -69.44 10.48 -24.58
N LEU A 70 -68.47 10.30 -23.67
CA LEU A 70 -68.31 9.07 -22.90
C LEU A 70 -69.47 8.97 -21.89
N PRO A 71 -70.13 7.81 -21.78
CA PRO A 71 -71.28 7.67 -20.89
C PRO A 71 -70.83 7.76 -19.41
N ALA A 72 -71.64 8.45 -18.60
CA ALA A 72 -71.43 8.73 -17.19
C ALA A 72 -71.09 7.54 -16.25
N PRO A 73 -71.38 6.25 -16.55
CA PRO A 73 -70.99 5.15 -15.65
C PRO A 73 -69.46 4.93 -15.59
N PHE A 74 -68.71 5.32 -16.62
CA PHE A 74 -67.26 5.12 -16.68
C PHE A 74 -66.48 6.08 -15.78
N LEU A 75 -67.01 7.28 -15.54
CA LEU A 75 -66.38 8.26 -14.65
C LEU A 75 -66.52 7.86 -13.17
N PHE A 76 -67.60 7.18 -12.81
CA PHE A 76 -67.86 6.75 -11.44
C PHE A 76 -66.95 5.59 -10.98
N VAL A 77 -66.57 4.71 -11.91
CA VAL A 77 -65.64 3.59 -11.63
C VAL A 77 -64.21 4.10 -11.43
N CYS A 78 -63.77 5.13 -12.18
CA CYS A 78 -62.44 5.73 -11.98
C CYS A 78 -62.31 6.51 -10.67
N VAL A 79 -63.38 7.13 -10.17
CA VAL A 79 -63.37 7.83 -8.87
C VAL A 79 -63.36 6.84 -7.70
N LEU A 80 -64.03 5.69 -7.81
CA LEU A 80 -63.98 4.64 -6.78
C LEU A 80 -62.60 3.97 -6.69
N LEU A 81 -61.91 3.78 -7.82
CA LEU A 81 -60.55 3.20 -7.84
C LEU A 81 -59.49 4.15 -7.26
N LEU A 82 -59.69 5.47 -7.33
CA LEU A 82 -58.80 6.45 -6.70
C LEU A 82 -59.03 6.59 -5.19
N ALA A 83 -60.25 6.33 -4.69
CA ALA A 83 -60.55 6.36 -3.26
C ALA A 83 -59.95 5.16 -2.50
N LEU A 84 -59.77 4.00 -3.14
CA LEU A 84 -59.14 2.82 -2.56
C LEU A 84 -57.60 2.91 -2.45
N ALA A 85 -56.96 3.83 -3.19
CA ALA A 85 -55.52 4.09 -3.07
C ALA A 85 -55.17 5.08 -1.94
N ALA A 86 -56.15 5.75 -1.33
CA ALA A 86 -55.94 6.84 -0.37
C ALA A 86 -56.09 6.44 1.12
N CYS A 87 -56.34 5.15 1.42
CA CYS A 87 -56.40 4.64 2.79
C CYS A 87 -55.35 3.56 3.13
N GLY A 88 -54.33 3.39 2.28
CA GLY A 88 -53.10 2.68 2.65
C GLY A 88 -52.17 3.63 3.40
N GLY A 89 -52.34 3.71 4.72
CA GLY A 89 -51.73 4.69 5.61
C GLY A 89 -50.25 5.02 5.33
N GLY A 90 -50.03 6.27 4.90
CA GLY A 90 -48.75 6.95 4.99
C GLY A 90 -48.40 7.25 6.44
N GLY A 91 -48.00 6.22 7.18
CA GLY A 91 -47.08 6.41 8.28
C GLY A 91 -45.72 6.64 7.66
N SER A 92 -45.17 7.84 7.80
CA SER A 92 -43.77 8.12 7.56
C SER A 92 -42.94 7.27 8.51
N THR A 93 -42.71 6.01 8.13
CA THR A 93 -41.61 5.23 8.66
C THR A 93 -40.37 5.97 8.19
N ASN A 94 -39.79 6.74 9.11
CA ASN A 94 -38.35 6.88 9.16
C ASN A 94 -37.82 5.45 9.07
N SER A 95 -37.47 5.01 7.86
CA SER A 95 -36.58 3.89 7.65
C SER A 95 -35.21 4.40 8.09
N THR A 96 -35.10 4.58 9.42
CA THR A 96 -33.89 4.27 10.15
C THR A 96 -33.52 2.91 9.61
N SER A 97 -32.58 2.86 8.67
CA SER A 97 -31.93 1.64 8.27
C SER A 97 -31.31 1.10 9.56
N THR A 98 -32.09 0.35 10.32
CA THR A 98 -31.56 -0.55 11.33
C THR A 98 -30.64 -1.44 10.53
N ASN A 99 -29.34 -1.18 10.63
CA ASN A 99 -28.29 -2.01 10.05
C ASN A 99 -28.39 -3.37 10.73
N THR A 100 -29.36 -4.18 10.30
CA THR A 100 -29.55 -5.54 10.75
C THR A 100 -28.34 -6.31 10.26
N LEU A 101 -27.53 -6.78 11.19
CA LEU A 101 -26.36 -7.58 10.87
C LEU A 101 -26.80 -8.88 10.18
N ALA A 102 -25.98 -9.37 9.24
CA ALA A 102 -26.18 -10.68 8.65
C ALA A 102 -26.18 -11.78 9.73
N ALA A 103 -26.92 -12.88 9.49
CA ALA A 103 -27.02 -13.98 10.45
C ALA A 103 -25.67 -14.62 10.80
N LYS A 104 -24.71 -14.58 9.86
CA LYS A 104 -23.31 -14.96 10.08
C LYS A 104 -22.43 -13.74 9.78
N GLN A 105 -21.51 -13.43 10.68
CA GLN A 105 -20.52 -12.37 10.50
C GLN A 105 -19.18 -12.98 10.06
N VAL A 106 -19.22 -13.82 9.03
CA VAL A 106 -18.05 -14.53 8.49
C VAL A 106 -17.62 -13.84 7.21
N LEU A 107 -16.35 -13.45 7.12
CA LEU A 107 -15.75 -12.89 5.92
C LEU A 107 -14.89 -13.96 5.23
N ARG A 108 -15.16 -14.24 3.96
CA ARG A 108 -14.43 -15.25 3.17
C ARG A 108 -13.75 -14.61 1.98
N PHE A 109 -12.44 -14.79 1.85
CA PHE A 109 -11.70 -14.24 0.72
C PHE A 109 -10.47 -15.06 0.35
N PRO A 110 -10.01 -14.97 -0.91
CA PRO A 110 -8.77 -15.58 -1.33
C PRO A 110 -7.58 -14.65 -1.08
N ASN A 111 -6.53 -15.17 -0.45
CA ASN A 111 -5.20 -14.56 -0.49
C ASN A 111 -4.52 -14.97 -1.81
N VAL A 112 -4.70 -14.13 -2.83
CA VAL A 112 -4.39 -14.45 -4.22
C VAL A 112 -2.88 -14.40 -4.50
N GLY A 113 -2.38 -15.38 -5.26
CA GLY A 113 -0.96 -15.49 -5.64
C GLY A 113 -0.10 -16.20 -4.60
N LEU A 114 -0.73 -16.81 -3.59
CA LEU A 114 -0.07 -17.48 -2.48
C LEU A 114 -0.51 -18.95 -2.42
N GLN A 115 0.45 -19.87 -2.33
CA GLN A 115 0.16 -21.30 -2.14
C GLN A 115 0.06 -21.66 -0.66
N ASP A 116 0.82 -20.99 0.21
CA ASP A 116 0.74 -21.09 1.67
C ASP A 116 1.43 -19.86 2.25
N SER A 117 1.13 -19.49 3.48
CA SER A 117 1.86 -18.41 4.17
C SER A 117 3.34 -18.78 4.35
N ALA A 118 4.21 -17.79 4.20
CA ALA A 118 5.59 -17.92 4.65
C ALA A 118 5.64 -17.92 6.19
N SER A 119 6.81 -17.65 6.77
CA SER A 119 6.95 -17.55 8.22
C SER A 119 6.08 -16.42 8.80
N LEU A 120 5.34 -16.72 9.86
CA LEU A 120 4.61 -15.72 10.65
C LEU A 120 5.51 -14.97 11.66
N ASP A 121 6.83 -15.24 11.66
CA ASP A 121 7.81 -14.44 12.40
C ASP A 121 8.10 -13.13 11.64
N PRO A 122 7.73 -11.96 12.17
CA PRO A 122 7.97 -10.68 11.50
C PRO A 122 9.46 -10.41 11.22
N ALA A 123 10.38 -11.00 11.99
CA ALA A 123 11.82 -10.85 11.77
C ALA A 123 12.31 -11.51 10.48
N GLN A 124 11.53 -12.44 9.89
CA GLN A 124 11.91 -13.07 8.62
C GLN A 124 11.61 -12.19 7.40
N GLY A 125 10.93 -11.05 7.59
CA GLY A 125 10.57 -10.15 6.50
C GLY A 125 9.46 -10.72 5.61
N PRO A 126 8.20 -10.69 6.08
CA PRO A 126 7.09 -11.26 5.32
C PRO A 126 6.93 -10.56 3.96
N ASP A 127 6.57 -11.35 2.93
CA ASP A 127 6.10 -10.79 1.67
C ASP A 127 4.74 -10.08 1.86
N ALA A 128 4.23 -9.40 0.83
CA ALA A 128 2.99 -8.61 0.94
C ALA A 128 1.78 -9.45 1.41
N ASN A 129 1.64 -10.68 0.91
CA ASN A 129 0.52 -11.56 1.25
C ASN A 129 0.62 -12.08 2.70
N THR A 130 1.83 -12.41 3.15
CA THR A 130 2.09 -12.83 4.54
C THR A 130 2.00 -11.64 5.49
N ALA A 131 2.43 -10.45 5.08
CA ALA A 131 2.36 -9.22 5.88
C ALA A 131 0.91 -8.83 6.20
N GLN A 132 -0.03 -9.13 5.30
CA GLN A 132 -1.46 -8.97 5.57
C GLN A 132 -1.92 -9.89 6.71
N ILE A 133 -1.49 -11.15 6.74
CA ILE A 133 -1.76 -12.09 7.83
C ILE A 133 -1.18 -11.56 9.14
N VAL A 134 0.12 -11.24 9.12
CA VAL A 134 0.86 -10.69 10.26
C VAL A 134 0.19 -9.43 10.83
N SER A 135 -0.33 -8.54 9.97
CA SER A 135 -1.01 -7.30 10.41
C SER A 135 -2.42 -7.51 10.96
N MET A 136 -3.05 -8.66 10.71
CA MET A 136 -4.31 -9.03 11.37
C MET A 136 -4.07 -9.60 12.76
N ILE A 137 -2.95 -10.27 12.97
CA ILE A 137 -2.63 -10.99 14.22
C ILE A 137 -1.71 -10.20 15.16
N TYR A 138 -0.96 -9.23 14.65
CA TYR A 138 -0.08 -8.36 15.42
C TYR A 138 -0.31 -6.88 15.07
N ASN A 139 -0.08 -6.02 16.04
CA ASN A 139 0.01 -4.57 15.86
C ASN A 139 1.05 -3.97 16.83
N GLY A 140 1.52 -2.75 16.56
CA GLY A 140 2.66 -2.14 17.25
C GLY A 140 2.37 -0.82 17.95
N LEU A 141 3.43 -0.05 18.20
CA LEU A 141 3.36 1.25 18.88
C LEU A 141 2.47 2.24 18.14
N VAL A 142 2.60 2.28 16.81
CA VAL A 142 1.90 3.17 15.89
C VAL A 142 1.38 2.38 14.69
N LYS A 143 0.51 3.00 13.91
CA LYS A 143 0.01 2.44 12.64
C LYS A 143 -0.21 3.54 11.60
N SER A 144 -0.39 3.14 10.35
CA SER A 144 -0.83 4.03 9.29
C SER A 144 -2.36 4.13 9.25
N ASP A 145 -2.89 5.35 9.13
CA ASP A 145 -4.31 5.55 8.81
C ASP A 145 -4.59 5.33 7.31
N VAL A 146 -5.84 5.52 6.89
CA VAL A 146 -6.27 5.36 5.49
C VAL A 146 -5.62 6.35 4.52
N ASN A 147 -5.03 7.43 5.04
CA ASN A 147 -4.30 8.45 4.30
C ASN A 147 -2.77 8.28 4.45
N LEU A 148 -2.32 7.17 5.04
CA LEU A 148 -0.92 6.84 5.32
C LEU A 148 -0.23 7.77 6.34
N ASN A 149 -0.99 8.51 7.14
CA ASN A 149 -0.41 9.23 8.27
C ASN A 149 -0.11 8.27 9.40
N VAL A 150 1.02 8.49 10.09
CA VAL A 150 1.32 7.75 11.32
C VAL A 150 0.42 8.25 12.44
N VAL A 151 -0.35 7.33 13.02
CA VAL A 151 -1.27 7.59 14.13
C VAL A 151 -0.97 6.66 15.32
N PRO A 152 -1.33 7.06 16.55
CA PRO A 152 -1.18 6.22 17.73
C PRO A 152 -1.87 4.86 17.59
N ASP A 153 -1.20 3.80 18.06
CA ASP A 153 -1.81 2.48 18.21
C ASP A 153 -1.59 1.95 19.64
N GLN A 154 -0.66 1.03 19.92
CA GLN A 154 -0.41 0.59 21.30
C GLN A 154 0.25 1.67 22.18
N ALA A 155 1.01 2.59 21.58
CA ALA A 155 1.39 3.83 22.23
C ALA A 155 0.21 4.82 22.15
N SER A 156 -0.14 5.42 23.28
CA SER A 156 -1.16 6.48 23.35
C SER A 156 -0.63 7.83 22.84
N SER A 157 0.67 8.06 23.02
CA SER A 157 1.41 9.26 22.64
C SER A 157 2.91 8.98 22.64
N TRP A 158 3.70 9.92 22.13
CA TRP A 158 5.15 9.90 22.21
C TRP A 158 5.74 11.31 22.25
N ASP A 159 6.90 11.44 22.87
CA ASP A 159 7.72 12.65 22.88
C ASP A 159 8.98 12.46 22.02
N ILE A 160 9.41 13.52 21.35
CA ILE A 160 10.65 13.55 20.55
C ILE A 160 11.57 14.61 21.16
N SER A 161 12.83 14.25 21.44
CA SER A 161 13.83 15.19 21.94
C SER A 161 14.13 16.30 20.93
N SER A 162 14.65 17.43 21.42
CA SER A 162 14.96 18.60 20.60
C SER A 162 16.01 18.34 19.51
N ASP A 163 16.86 17.32 19.67
CA ASP A 163 17.84 16.88 18.68
C ASP A 163 17.32 15.78 17.74
N ASN A 164 16.04 15.39 17.86
CA ASN A 164 15.35 14.37 17.06
C ASN A 164 15.98 12.97 17.13
N LYS A 165 16.66 12.65 18.24
CA LYS A 165 17.34 11.35 18.42
C LYS A 165 16.73 10.47 19.50
N VAL A 166 15.91 11.00 20.39
CA VAL A 166 15.30 10.23 21.47
C VAL A 166 13.79 10.29 21.34
N TYR A 167 13.17 9.12 21.20
CA TYR A 167 11.73 8.93 21.16
C TYR A 167 11.29 8.25 22.45
N THR A 168 10.31 8.82 23.15
CA THR A 168 9.74 8.24 24.37
C THR A 168 8.27 7.92 24.12
N PHE A 169 7.91 6.64 24.03
CA PHE A 169 6.56 6.17 23.79
C PHE A 169 5.84 5.83 25.10
N HIS A 170 4.61 6.31 25.23
CA HIS A 170 3.74 6.07 26.38
C HIS A 170 2.67 5.05 26.02
N LEU A 171 2.88 3.80 26.44
CA LEU A 171 1.99 2.67 26.16
C LEU A 171 0.62 2.83 26.83
N ARG A 172 -0.43 2.37 26.15
CA ARG A 172 -1.76 2.29 26.74
C ARG A 172 -1.77 1.33 27.95
N PRO A 173 -2.62 1.58 28.96
CA PRO A 173 -2.84 0.62 30.04
C PRO A 173 -3.60 -0.61 29.55
N GLY A 174 -3.34 -1.76 30.17
CA GLY A 174 -4.11 -2.99 29.94
C GLY A 174 -3.85 -3.69 28.60
N LEU A 175 -2.74 -3.40 27.93
CA LEU A 175 -2.35 -4.12 26.72
C LEU A 175 -2.01 -5.58 27.06
N SER A 176 -2.52 -6.51 26.26
CA SER A 176 -2.20 -7.93 26.37
C SER A 176 -2.22 -8.61 25.00
N PHE A 177 -1.49 -9.71 24.89
CA PHE A 177 -1.64 -10.67 23.82
C PHE A 177 -2.99 -11.40 23.94
N SER A 178 -3.36 -12.15 22.90
CA SER A 178 -4.60 -12.92 22.84
C SER A 178 -4.70 -14.07 23.85
N ASP A 179 -3.60 -14.44 24.52
CA ASP A 179 -3.56 -15.41 25.63
C ASP A 179 -3.75 -14.73 26.99
N GLY A 180 -3.88 -13.40 27.01
CA GLY A 180 -3.98 -12.58 28.22
C GLY A 180 -2.63 -12.15 28.81
N THR A 181 -1.50 -12.59 28.27
CA THR A 181 -0.17 -12.17 28.73
C THR A 181 0.01 -10.68 28.48
N SER A 182 0.41 -9.91 29.50
CA SER A 182 0.55 -8.45 29.39
C SER A 182 1.65 -8.03 28.41
N ILE A 183 1.38 -6.96 27.67
CA ILE A 183 2.37 -6.29 26.82
C ILE A 183 2.89 -5.06 27.57
N THR A 184 4.20 -4.99 27.78
CA THR A 184 4.88 -3.89 28.46
C THR A 184 6.02 -3.34 27.60
N ALA A 185 6.66 -2.26 28.02
CA ALA A 185 7.87 -1.76 27.35
C ALA A 185 8.99 -2.81 27.29
N GLN A 186 9.08 -3.72 28.28
CA GLN A 186 10.04 -4.83 28.25
C GLN A 186 9.75 -5.84 27.13
N THR A 187 8.47 -6.01 26.74
CA THR A 187 8.09 -6.85 25.60
C THR A 187 8.71 -6.32 24.30
N TYR A 188 8.70 -4.99 24.11
CA TYR A 188 9.33 -4.34 22.97
C TYR A 188 10.86 -4.45 23.00
N VAL A 189 11.48 -4.19 24.16
CA VAL A 189 12.94 -4.37 24.35
C VAL A 189 13.34 -5.79 23.96
N TYR A 190 12.62 -6.81 24.46
CA TYR A 190 12.87 -8.21 24.12
C TYR A 190 12.72 -8.45 22.62
N THR A 191 11.61 -8.01 22.04
CA THR A 191 11.28 -8.32 20.64
C THR A 191 12.29 -7.72 19.67
N TRP A 192 12.64 -6.45 19.86
CA TRP A 192 13.59 -5.75 18.98
C TRP A 192 15.01 -6.27 19.17
N THR A 193 15.40 -6.60 20.40
CA THR A 193 16.69 -7.28 20.66
C THR A 193 16.72 -8.65 19.99
N ARG A 194 15.65 -9.45 20.12
CA ARG A 194 15.53 -10.77 19.50
C ARG A 194 15.71 -10.69 17.98
N ALA A 195 15.02 -9.77 17.31
CA ALA A 195 15.09 -9.64 15.86
C ALA A 195 16.51 -9.35 15.34
N LEU A 196 17.39 -8.81 16.20
CA LEU A 196 18.80 -8.57 15.92
C LEU A 196 19.71 -9.74 16.33
N LEU A 197 19.24 -10.80 16.98
CA LEU A 197 20.15 -11.87 17.40
C LEU A 197 20.62 -12.70 16.18
N PRO A 198 21.93 -13.04 16.08
CA PRO A 198 22.47 -13.78 14.92
C PRO A 198 21.76 -15.10 14.64
N GLU A 199 21.29 -15.79 15.69
CA GLU A 199 20.55 -17.05 15.58
C GLU A 199 19.18 -16.90 14.89
N VAL A 200 18.56 -15.71 14.91
CA VAL A 200 17.27 -15.44 14.26
C VAL A 200 17.42 -15.25 12.76
N LYS A 201 18.61 -14.83 12.30
CA LYS A 201 18.93 -14.61 10.88
C LYS A 201 17.90 -13.72 10.18
N SER A 202 17.51 -12.63 10.84
CA SER A 202 16.51 -11.71 10.33
C SER A 202 16.89 -11.19 8.94
N GLY A 203 16.02 -11.40 7.97
CA GLY A 203 16.21 -10.93 6.58
C GLY A 203 16.13 -9.41 6.44
N ILE A 204 15.64 -8.73 7.48
CA ILE A 204 15.37 -7.30 7.51
C ILE A 204 15.92 -6.62 8.78
N ALA A 205 16.97 -7.19 9.38
CA ALA A 205 17.64 -6.60 10.55
C ALA A 205 18.16 -5.17 10.30
N SER A 206 18.45 -4.85 9.04
CA SER A 206 18.97 -3.56 8.60
C SER A 206 18.08 -2.37 8.94
N PHE A 207 16.76 -2.57 9.12
CA PHE A 207 15.84 -1.51 9.57
C PHE A 207 16.17 -1.03 10.99
N PHE A 208 16.63 -1.92 11.88
CA PHE A 208 17.11 -1.53 13.20
C PHE A 208 18.51 -0.90 13.11
N GLU A 209 19.40 -1.49 12.33
CA GLU A 209 20.81 -1.06 12.17
C GLU A 209 20.96 0.35 11.59
N ALA A 210 20.02 0.74 10.72
CA ALA A 210 20.03 2.05 10.08
C ALA A 210 19.89 3.20 11.09
N SER A 211 19.15 2.97 12.18
CA SER A 211 18.64 4.05 13.02
C SER A 211 18.95 3.88 14.51
N ILE A 212 18.95 2.66 15.08
CA ILE A 212 18.97 2.45 16.54
C ILE A 212 20.38 2.25 17.08
N VAL A 213 20.72 2.94 18.18
CA VAL A 213 22.02 2.80 18.85
C VAL A 213 22.24 1.36 19.33
N GLY A 214 23.40 0.79 18.98
CA GLY A 214 23.82 -0.55 19.42
C GLY A 214 23.24 -1.71 18.60
N ALA A 215 22.38 -1.46 17.61
CA ALA A 215 21.78 -2.53 16.79
C ALA A 215 22.83 -3.39 16.07
N ASN A 216 23.85 -2.77 15.46
CA ASN A 216 24.96 -3.48 14.82
C ASN A 216 25.74 -4.40 15.76
N ASP A 217 25.88 -4.02 17.04
CA ASP A 217 26.63 -4.83 18.01
C ASP A 217 25.82 -6.06 18.46
N VAL A 218 24.48 -5.97 18.47
CA VAL A 218 23.61 -7.13 18.68
C VAL A 218 23.65 -8.05 17.45
N ASN A 219 23.48 -7.51 16.24
CA ASN A 219 23.47 -8.30 15.00
C ASN A 219 24.79 -8.98 14.67
N SER A 220 25.91 -8.39 15.08
CA SER A 220 27.23 -9.04 14.97
C SER A 220 27.52 -10.02 16.10
N GLY A 221 26.64 -10.13 17.10
CA GLY A 221 26.82 -11.04 18.25
C GLY A 221 27.81 -10.55 19.30
N LYS A 222 28.27 -9.29 19.23
CA LYS A 222 29.18 -8.70 20.23
C LYS A 222 28.49 -8.49 21.58
N THR A 223 27.18 -8.27 21.58
CA THR A 223 26.36 -8.13 22.78
C THR A 223 24.98 -8.74 22.55
N LYS A 224 24.27 -9.06 23.64
CA LYS A 224 22.86 -9.50 23.62
C LYS A 224 21.90 -8.44 24.15
N THR A 225 22.40 -7.21 24.32
CA THR A 225 21.63 -6.10 24.88
C THR A 225 21.60 -4.96 23.86
N LEU A 226 20.40 -4.55 23.46
CA LEU A 226 20.19 -3.41 22.57
C LEU A 226 20.28 -2.10 23.35
N ALA A 227 21.44 -1.42 23.28
CA ALA A 227 21.72 -0.22 24.09
C ALA A 227 20.75 0.95 23.82
N GLY A 228 20.26 1.08 22.58
CA GLY A 228 19.38 2.16 22.16
C GLY A 228 17.92 1.95 22.52
N VAL A 229 17.52 0.87 23.19
CA VAL A 229 16.11 0.60 23.52
C VAL A 229 15.99 0.23 24.99
N LYS A 230 15.24 1.04 25.73
CA LYS A 230 15.11 0.91 27.18
C LYS A 230 13.64 1.01 27.58
N ALA A 231 13.20 0.06 28.40
CA ALA A 231 11.99 0.23 29.18
C ALA A 231 12.31 1.08 30.41
N VAL A 232 11.83 2.32 30.46
CA VAL A 232 12.00 3.22 31.62
C VAL A 232 11.19 2.69 32.80
N ASP A 233 9.98 2.21 32.50
CA ASP A 233 9.09 1.47 33.38
C ASP A 233 8.27 0.46 32.54
N SER A 234 7.14 -0.06 33.02
CA SER A 234 6.32 -1.02 32.27
C SER A 234 5.52 -0.40 31.12
N GLN A 235 5.26 0.91 31.15
CA GLN A 235 4.44 1.63 30.18
C GLN A 235 5.23 2.69 29.39
N THR A 236 6.50 2.93 29.73
CA THR A 236 7.33 3.92 29.05
C THR A 236 8.49 3.25 28.33
N LEU A 237 8.48 3.30 26.99
CA LEU A 237 9.56 2.79 26.14
C LEU A 237 10.36 3.97 25.58
N GLN A 238 11.67 4.00 25.84
CA GLN A 238 12.57 4.98 25.25
C GLN A 238 13.43 4.33 24.16
N VAL A 239 13.55 5.01 23.04
CA VAL A 239 14.36 4.61 21.89
C VAL A 239 15.34 5.73 21.54
N MET A 240 16.61 5.40 21.41
CA MET A 240 17.69 6.30 21.06
C MET A 240 18.27 5.94 19.69
N LEU A 241 18.33 6.94 18.82
CA LEU A 241 18.79 6.83 17.45
C LEU A 241 20.24 7.31 17.31
N THR A 242 20.97 6.75 16.34
CA THR A 242 22.35 7.11 16.01
C THR A 242 22.44 8.52 15.39
N GLN A 243 21.39 8.91 14.67
CA GLN A 243 21.24 10.19 13.99
C GLN A 243 19.76 10.59 13.92
N PRO A 244 19.43 11.86 13.62
CA PRO A 244 18.05 12.25 13.35
C PRO A 244 17.50 11.44 12.16
N THR A 245 16.43 10.70 12.39
CA THR A 245 15.75 9.89 11.36
C THR A 245 14.30 10.38 11.25
N PRO A 246 13.99 11.33 10.33
CA PRO A 246 12.67 11.94 10.23
C PRO A 246 11.54 10.96 9.90
N TYR A 247 11.88 9.81 9.30
CA TYR A 247 10.94 8.76 8.89
C TYR A 247 10.82 7.61 9.91
N PHE A 248 11.37 7.78 11.12
CA PHE A 248 11.43 6.69 12.10
C PHE A 248 10.05 6.21 12.54
N LEU A 249 9.08 7.12 12.70
CA LEU A 249 7.71 6.76 13.08
C LEU A 249 7.03 5.92 11.99
N GLU A 250 7.30 6.22 10.73
CA GLU A 250 6.84 5.46 9.57
C GLU A 250 7.45 4.05 9.56
N GLU A 251 8.73 3.89 9.91
CA GLU A 251 9.35 2.56 10.05
C GLU A 251 8.64 1.70 11.09
N LEU A 252 8.21 2.29 12.21
CA LEU A 252 7.51 1.58 13.29
C LEU A 252 6.11 1.07 12.90
N THR A 253 5.59 1.46 11.73
CA THR A 253 4.37 0.87 11.17
C THR A 253 4.61 -0.52 10.55
N ASN A 254 5.88 -0.88 10.32
CA ASN A 254 6.27 -2.20 9.82
C ASN A 254 6.19 -3.26 10.94
N SER A 255 5.70 -4.45 10.59
CA SER A 255 5.50 -5.56 11.53
C SER A 255 6.76 -6.02 12.25
N LEU A 256 7.95 -5.74 11.72
CA LEU A 256 9.24 -6.01 12.39
C LEU A 256 9.29 -5.43 13.81
N PHE A 257 8.62 -4.31 14.04
CA PHE A 257 8.63 -3.59 15.32
C PHE A 257 7.48 -3.99 16.26
N PHE A 258 6.60 -4.90 15.84
CA PHE A 258 5.44 -5.30 16.65
C PHE A 258 5.90 -6.24 17.78
N PRO A 259 5.30 -6.16 18.98
CA PRO A 259 5.70 -6.97 20.11
C PRO A 259 5.36 -8.44 19.86
N LEU A 260 6.25 -9.34 20.28
CA LEU A 260 6.05 -10.79 20.20
C LEU A 260 5.93 -11.39 21.61
N ASN A 261 5.11 -12.43 21.71
CA ASN A 261 4.95 -13.17 22.97
C ASN A 261 6.22 -14.01 23.21
N ARG A 262 6.96 -13.68 24.26
CA ARG A 262 8.20 -14.38 24.61
C ARG A 262 7.98 -15.84 24.98
N GLN A 263 6.85 -16.17 25.60
CA GLN A 263 6.60 -17.52 26.15
C GLN A 263 6.48 -18.57 25.05
N ILE A 264 5.82 -18.26 23.92
CA ILE A 264 5.73 -19.20 22.79
C ILE A 264 7.09 -19.44 22.15
N ILE A 265 7.92 -18.40 22.06
CA ILE A 265 9.27 -18.49 21.50
C ILE A 265 10.17 -19.33 22.42
N GLU A 266 10.06 -19.17 23.74
CA GLU A 266 10.78 -20.00 24.71
C GLU A 266 10.32 -21.45 24.71
N LYS A 267 9.01 -21.68 24.52
CA LYS A 267 8.42 -23.03 24.51
C LYS A 267 8.79 -23.84 23.26
N TYR A 268 8.76 -23.23 22.09
CA TYR A 268 8.94 -23.92 20.81
C TYR A 268 10.29 -23.61 20.13
N GLY A 269 11.07 -22.69 20.69
CA GLY A 269 12.37 -22.28 20.14
C GLY A 269 12.26 -21.31 18.97
N GLN A 270 13.40 -20.72 18.59
CA GLN A 270 13.48 -19.61 17.63
C GLN A 270 12.95 -19.95 16.24
N THR A 271 13.07 -21.20 15.80
CA THR A 271 12.74 -21.64 14.44
C THR A 271 11.30 -22.12 14.30
N ASP A 272 10.80 -22.86 15.28
CA ASP A 272 9.55 -23.61 15.13
C ASP A 272 8.32 -22.89 15.70
N TRP A 273 8.51 -21.91 16.62
CA TRP A 273 7.39 -21.17 17.21
C TRP A 273 6.36 -20.59 16.21
N PRO A 274 6.71 -20.14 14.98
CA PRO A 274 5.72 -19.62 14.04
C PRO A 274 4.70 -20.68 13.60
N ASN A 275 5.09 -21.96 13.57
CA ASN A 275 4.19 -23.08 13.25
C ASN A 275 3.19 -23.38 14.38
N HIS A 276 3.40 -22.80 15.57
CA HIS A 276 2.53 -22.97 16.73
C HIS A 276 1.67 -21.74 16.99
N VAL A 277 1.61 -20.76 16.08
CA VAL A 277 0.73 -19.58 16.26
C VAL A 277 -0.75 -19.98 16.26
N ALA A 278 -1.13 -20.94 15.42
CA ALA A 278 -2.49 -21.47 15.37
C ALA A 278 -2.88 -22.12 16.70
N GLY A 279 -4.02 -21.71 17.26
CA GLY A 279 -4.58 -22.28 18.49
C GLY A 279 -3.88 -21.87 19.81
N ASN A 280 -2.70 -21.22 19.77
CA ASN A 280 -2.01 -20.76 20.98
C ASN A 280 -2.27 -19.28 21.34
N ALA A 281 -3.06 -18.57 20.52
CA ALA A 281 -3.51 -17.21 20.81
C ALA A 281 -2.36 -16.26 21.24
N VAL A 282 -1.34 -16.06 20.40
CA VAL A 282 -0.15 -15.25 20.77
C VAL A 282 -0.04 -13.87 20.11
N GLY A 283 -1.12 -13.43 19.45
CA GLY A 283 -1.17 -12.17 18.71
C GLY A 283 -1.48 -10.95 19.58
N SER A 284 -1.02 -9.77 19.16
CA SER A 284 -1.40 -8.49 19.77
C SER A 284 -2.53 -7.77 19.01
N GLY A 285 -2.82 -8.22 17.79
CA GLY A 285 -3.74 -7.60 16.85
C GLY A 285 -5.22 -7.94 17.06
N PRO A 286 -6.10 -7.47 16.15
CA PRO A 286 -7.55 -7.64 16.25
C PRO A 286 -8.05 -9.08 16.06
N PHE A 287 -7.27 -9.95 15.43
CA PHE A 287 -7.59 -11.35 15.21
C PHE A 287 -6.51 -12.28 15.78
N MET A 288 -6.87 -13.55 15.94
CA MET A 288 -5.96 -14.63 16.26
C MET A 288 -6.18 -15.80 15.29
N VAL A 289 -5.12 -16.56 15.01
CA VAL A 289 -5.21 -17.75 14.15
C VAL A 289 -5.86 -18.88 14.93
N LYS A 290 -7.08 -19.26 14.53
CA LYS A 290 -7.79 -20.41 15.09
C LYS A 290 -7.25 -21.71 14.49
N GLU A 291 -7.11 -21.75 13.17
CA GLU A 291 -6.67 -22.92 12.43
C GLU A 291 -5.84 -22.50 11.21
N TRP A 292 -4.82 -23.28 10.88
CA TRP A 292 -4.02 -23.11 9.67
C TRP A 292 -3.90 -24.46 8.98
N ASN A 293 -4.73 -24.66 7.95
CA ASN A 293 -4.65 -25.82 7.08
C ASN A 293 -3.69 -25.49 5.93
N HIS A 294 -2.43 -25.88 6.11
CA HIS A 294 -1.35 -25.59 5.17
C HIS A 294 -1.76 -25.88 3.73
N LYS A 295 -1.51 -24.92 2.86
CA LYS A 295 -1.85 -24.92 1.43
C LYS A 295 -3.33 -24.91 1.07
N VAL A 296 -4.21 -24.74 2.05
CA VAL A 296 -5.66 -24.68 1.84
C VAL A 296 -6.21 -23.35 2.35
N GLU A 297 -6.15 -23.12 3.66
CA GLU A 297 -6.76 -21.95 4.27
C GLU A 297 -6.18 -21.63 5.66
N MET A 298 -6.44 -20.42 6.11
CA MET A 298 -6.22 -19.96 7.47
C MET A 298 -7.52 -19.35 8.01
N ILE A 299 -7.99 -19.89 9.13
CA ILE A 299 -9.18 -19.41 9.82
C ILE A 299 -8.74 -18.50 10.96
N LEU A 300 -9.19 -17.25 10.93
CA LEU A 300 -8.94 -16.28 11.99
C LEU A 300 -10.23 -15.93 12.74
N VAL A 301 -10.11 -15.74 14.05
CA VAL A 301 -11.23 -15.33 14.91
C VAL A 301 -10.86 -14.06 15.70
N PRO A 302 -11.84 -13.24 16.13
CA PRO A 302 -11.56 -12.02 16.87
C PRO A 302 -10.76 -12.28 18.14
N ASN A 303 -9.78 -11.42 18.38
CA ASN A 303 -9.03 -11.39 19.62
C ASN A 303 -9.88 -10.74 20.73
N SER A 304 -10.37 -11.55 21.67
CA SER A 304 -11.14 -11.10 22.85
C SER A 304 -10.35 -10.13 23.74
N HIS A 305 -9.02 -10.19 23.72
CA HIS A 305 -8.11 -9.34 24.49
C HIS A 305 -7.61 -8.09 23.74
N TYR A 306 -7.96 -7.90 22.47
CA TYR A 306 -7.55 -6.72 21.70
C TYR A 306 -8.03 -5.41 22.35
N TYR A 307 -7.13 -4.46 22.66
CA TYR A 307 -7.51 -3.22 23.34
C TYR A 307 -8.34 -2.27 22.45
N GLY A 308 -8.23 -2.41 21.13
CA GLY A 308 -8.86 -1.53 20.16
C GLY A 308 -10.35 -1.82 19.96
N VAL A 309 -10.93 -1.20 18.94
CA VAL A 309 -12.34 -1.40 18.58
C VAL A 309 -12.58 -2.87 18.25
N LYS A 310 -13.55 -3.49 18.95
CA LYS A 310 -13.95 -4.86 18.69
C LYS A 310 -14.67 -4.96 17.35
N THR A 311 -14.19 -5.87 16.51
CA THR A 311 -14.83 -6.18 15.23
C THR A 311 -16.20 -6.83 15.45
N LYS A 312 -17.10 -6.68 14.49
CA LYS A 312 -18.37 -7.41 14.44
C LYS A 312 -18.23 -8.77 13.76
N LEU A 313 -17.14 -8.98 13.02
CA LEU A 313 -16.84 -10.28 12.42
C LEU A 313 -16.69 -11.32 13.53
N THR A 314 -17.20 -12.51 13.31
CA THR A 314 -17.02 -13.67 14.19
C THR A 314 -15.93 -14.60 13.67
N GLU A 315 -15.64 -14.56 12.37
CA GLU A 315 -14.64 -15.41 11.72
C GLU A 315 -14.18 -14.78 10.39
N VAL A 316 -12.95 -15.07 10.01
CA VAL A 316 -12.37 -14.75 8.70
C VAL A 316 -11.79 -16.04 8.12
N ASP A 317 -12.32 -16.47 6.99
CA ASP A 317 -11.81 -17.62 6.23
C ASP A 317 -10.95 -17.08 5.09
N MET A 318 -9.63 -17.15 5.27
CA MET A 318 -8.66 -16.76 4.25
C MET A 318 -8.17 -17.99 3.51
N LEU A 319 -8.50 -18.11 2.22
CA LEU A 319 -8.09 -19.25 1.40
C LEU A 319 -6.80 -18.95 0.63
N PHE A 320 -5.87 -19.91 0.55
CA PHE A 320 -4.67 -19.77 -0.27
C PHE A 320 -4.97 -20.15 -1.71
N VAL A 321 -4.88 -19.18 -2.62
CA VAL A 321 -5.22 -19.40 -4.04
C VAL A 321 -4.10 -18.89 -4.92
N GLY A 322 -3.32 -19.80 -5.49
CA GLY A 322 -2.17 -19.43 -6.31
C GLY A 322 -2.51 -18.78 -7.65
N ASP A 323 -3.59 -19.17 -8.31
CA ASP A 323 -3.99 -18.64 -9.63
C ASP A 323 -5.11 -17.59 -9.50
N PRO A 324 -4.88 -16.32 -9.90
CA PRO A 324 -5.88 -15.27 -9.81
C PRO A 324 -7.15 -15.55 -10.63
N SER A 325 -7.04 -16.20 -11.78
CA SER A 325 -8.19 -16.52 -12.65
C SER A 325 -9.13 -17.52 -11.96
N THR A 326 -8.56 -18.48 -11.24
CA THR A 326 -9.29 -19.43 -10.39
C THR A 326 -9.97 -18.72 -9.23
N ALA A 327 -9.28 -17.79 -8.58
CA ALA A 327 -9.86 -16.97 -7.51
C ALA A 327 -11.08 -16.16 -7.99
N LEU A 328 -11.01 -15.57 -9.18
CA LEU A 328 -12.13 -14.83 -9.78
C LEU A 328 -13.33 -15.74 -10.06
N LYS A 329 -13.12 -16.92 -10.65
CA LYS A 329 -14.20 -17.88 -10.93
C LYS A 329 -14.90 -18.34 -9.65
N ALA A 330 -14.15 -18.57 -8.58
CA ALA A 330 -14.71 -18.92 -7.28
C ALA A 330 -15.51 -17.75 -6.65
N TYR A 331 -15.05 -16.51 -6.82
CA TYR A 331 -15.83 -15.32 -6.45
C TYR A 331 -17.13 -15.21 -7.26
N GLU A 332 -17.11 -15.41 -8.58
CA GLU A 332 -18.32 -15.42 -9.42
C GLU A 332 -19.29 -16.53 -9.03
N ALA A 333 -18.78 -17.67 -8.55
CA ALA A 333 -19.54 -18.76 -7.96
C ALA A 333 -20.02 -18.48 -6.51
N LYS A 334 -19.84 -17.25 -6.01
CA LYS A 334 -20.24 -16.79 -4.67
C LYS A 334 -19.57 -17.55 -3.52
N GLN A 335 -18.37 -18.08 -3.74
CA GLN A 335 -17.58 -18.74 -2.70
C GLN A 335 -16.81 -17.73 -1.83
N TYR A 336 -16.56 -16.53 -2.35
CA TYR A 336 -15.89 -15.43 -1.65
C TYR A 336 -16.77 -14.19 -1.59
N ASP A 337 -16.58 -13.39 -0.54
CA ASP A 337 -17.25 -12.09 -0.39
C ASP A 337 -16.58 -11.00 -1.22
N PHE A 338 -15.27 -11.15 -1.49
CA PHE A 338 -14.51 -10.31 -2.41
C PHE A 338 -13.28 -11.04 -2.95
N VAL A 339 -12.69 -10.49 -4.01
CA VAL A 339 -11.45 -10.97 -4.63
C VAL A 339 -10.59 -9.78 -5.05
N TRP A 340 -9.28 -9.93 -5.03
CA TRP A 340 -8.31 -8.92 -5.49
C TRP A 340 -7.29 -9.52 -6.47
N ASN A 341 -6.36 -8.69 -6.95
CA ASN A 341 -5.30 -9.09 -7.89
C ASN A 341 -5.84 -9.78 -9.15
N ILE A 342 -6.97 -9.29 -9.67
CA ILE A 342 -7.57 -9.80 -10.91
C ILE A 342 -6.61 -9.51 -12.07
N THR A 343 -6.36 -10.51 -12.92
CA THR A 343 -5.44 -10.36 -14.05
C THR A 343 -5.88 -9.21 -14.98
N PRO A 344 -4.95 -8.49 -15.64
CA PRO A 344 -5.32 -7.45 -16.59
C PRO A 344 -6.31 -7.89 -17.67
N GLN A 345 -6.22 -9.15 -18.10
CA GLN A 345 -7.12 -9.75 -19.08
C GLN A 345 -8.52 -9.95 -18.49
N ASP A 346 -8.63 -10.55 -17.31
CA ASP A 346 -9.92 -10.80 -16.66
C ASP A 346 -10.59 -9.49 -16.20
N GLN A 347 -9.82 -8.46 -15.87
CA GLN A 347 -10.38 -7.13 -15.59
C GLN A 347 -11.22 -6.61 -16.77
N GLN A 348 -10.95 -7.02 -18.01
CA GLN A 348 -11.76 -6.60 -19.17
C GLN A 348 -13.20 -7.13 -19.11
N SER A 349 -13.43 -8.31 -18.53
CA SER A 349 -14.78 -8.88 -18.40
C SER A 349 -15.53 -8.29 -17.21
N VAL A 350 -14.82 -7.94 -16.13
CA VAL A 350 -15.46 -7.48 -14.87
C VAL A 350 -15.43 -5.98 -14.62
N LYS A 351 -14.72 -5.17 -15.41
CA LYS A 351 -14.58 -3.71 -15.17
C LYS A 351 -15.89 -2.93 -15.09
N ASN A 352 -16.97 -3.46 -15.67
CA ASN A 352 -18.29 -2.84 -15.70
C ASN A 352 -19.26 -3.43 -14.65
N THR A 353 -18.80 -4.37 -13.80
CA THR A 353 -19.66 -4.96 -12.76
C THR A 353 -19.79 -4.02 -11.56
N ALA A 354 -20.94 -4.08 -10.90
CA ALA A 354 -21.12 -3.36 -9.65
C ALA A 354 -20.14 -3.89 -8.59
N GLY A 355 -19.43 -2.99 -7.93
CA GLY A 355 -18.41 -3.35 -6.93
C GLY A 355 -17.00 -3.52 -7.49
N PHE A 356 -16.79 -3.44 -8.81
CA PHE A 356 -15.44 -3.37 -9.35
C PHE A 356 -14.75 -2.08 -8.91
N ILE A 357 -13.60 -2.22 -8.25
CA ILE A 357 -12.78 -1.10 -7.77
C ILE A 357 -11.38 -1.27 -8.33
N ARG A 358 -10.92 -0.28 -9.09
CA ARG A 358 -9.52 -0.14 -9.51
C ARG A 358 -8.92 1.08 -8.81
N LYS A 359 -7.90 0.86 -7.96
CA LYS A 359 -7.14 1.91 -7.28
C LYS A 359 -5.67 1.79 -7.65
N SER A 360 -5.00 2.94 -7.76
CA SER A 360 -3.54 2.97 -7.86
C SER A 360 -2.91 2.46 -6.56
N LEU A 361 -1.90 1.61 -6.70
CA LEU A 361 -1.07 1.14 -5.59
C LEU A 361 0.24 1.94 -5.59
N LEU A 362 0.80 2.18 -4.40
CA LEU A 362 2.13 2.79 -4.25
C LEU A 362 3.22 1.73 -4.49
N GLN A 363 3.25 1.20 -5.71
CA GLN A 363 4.12 0.10 -6.14
C GLN A 363 4.76 0.43 -7.50
N SER A 364 5.99 -0.03 -7.68
CA SER A 364 6.71 0.02 -8.96
C SER A 364 7.22 -1.38 -9.29
N ASP A 365 6.94 -1.87 -10.50
CA ASP A 365 7.52 -3.11 -11.01
C ASP A 365 8.86 -2.80 -11.68
N LEU A 366 9.91 -3.54 -11.30
CA LEU A 366 11.30 -3.22 -11.63
C LEU A 366 12.04 -4.45 -12.16
N LEU A 367 12.88 -4.22 -13.18
CA LEU A 367 13.86 -5.19 -13.66
C LEU A 367 15.23 -4.86 -13.07
N PHE A 368 15.83 -5.84 -12.39
CA PHE A 368 17.15 -5.69 -11.79
C PHE A 368 18.23 -6.35 -12.63
N PHE A 369 19.32 -5.62 -12.87
CA PHE A 369 20.52 -6.16 -13.48
C PHE A 369 21.51 -6.62 -12.41
N ASN A 370 22.07 -7.83 -12.56
CA ASN A 370 23.22 -8.22 -11.76
C ASN A 370 24.47 -7.50 -12.28
N ASN A 371 24.78 -6.35 -11.69
CA ASN A 371 25.90 -5.48 -12.08
C ASN A 371 27.30 -6.13 -11.91
N LYS A 372 27.40 -7.33 -11.34
CA LYS A 372 28.67 -8.06 -11.20
C LYS A 372 28.83 -9.17 -12.26
N MET A 373 27.76 -9.53 -12.95
CA MET A 373 27.77 -10.61 -13.95
C MET A 373 27.82 -10.05 -15.38
N PRO A 374 28.69 -10.57 -16.26
CA PRO A 374 28.58 -10.32 -17.70
C PRO A 374 27.21 -10.75 -18.25
N PRO A 375 26.63 -10.01 -19.22
CA PRO A 375 27.14 -8.77 -19.81
C PRO A 375 26.76 -7.50 -19.02
N PHE A 376 25.96 -7.63 -17.96
CA PHE A 376 25.42 -6.50 -17.19
C PHE A 376 26.43 -5.79 -16.27
N ASN A 377 27.64 -6.34 -16.12
CA ASN A 377 28.77 -5.62 -15.54
C ASN A 377 29.22 -4.41 -16.37
N LYS A 378 28.75 -4.27 -17.61
CA LYS A 378 28.95 -3.08 -18.46
C LYS A 378 27.74 -2.16 -18.41
N SER A 379 27.95 -0.89 -18.05
CA SER A 379 26.87 0.11 -17.96
C SER A 379 26.17 0.35 -19.29
N ALA A 380 26.92 0.36 -20.40
CA ALA A 380 26.36 0.53 -21.75
C ALA A 380 25.36 -0.58 -22.10
N VAL A 381 25.60 -1.83 -21.67
CA VAL A 381 24.64 -2.94 -21.87
C VAL A 381 23.36 -2.69 -21.06
N ARG A 382 23.47 -2.28 -19.79
CA ARG A 382 22.29 -1.96 -18.97
C ARG A 382 21.47 -0.81 -19.56
N GLN A 383 22.15 0.24 -20.04
CA GLN A 383 21.50 1.35 -20.74
C GLN A 383 20.84 0.87 -22.03
N ALA A 384 21.49 0.00 -22.83
CA ALA A 384 20.91 -0.56 -24.04
C ALA A 384 19.57 -1.26 -23.75
N PHE A 385 19.51 -2.08 -22.70
CA PHE A 385 18.27 -2.74 -22.27
C PHE A 385 17.21 -1.72 -21.80
N ALA A 386 17.61 -0.68 -21.06
CA ALA A 386 16.67 0.34 -20.61
C ALA A 386 16.04 1.14 -21.77
N TYR A 387 16.81 1.42 -22.84
CA TYR A 387 16.30 2.07 -24.06
C TYR A 387 15.50 1.12 -24.97
N ALA A 388 15.63 -0.20 -24.80
CA ALA A 388 14.97 -1.19 -25.65
C ALA A 388 13.53 -1.51 -25.23
N ILE A 389 13.07 -1.06 -24.06
CA ILE A 389 11.73 -1.37 -23.55
C ILE A 389 10.75 -0.25 -23.90
N ASP A 390 9.78 -0.55 -24.77
CA ASP A 390 8.63 0.31 -25.04
C ASP A 390 7.59 0.16 -23.91
N LYS A 391 7.73 0.96 -22.85
CA LYS A 391 6.84 0.90 -21.68
C LYS A 391 5.37 1.21 -22.04
N PRO A 392 5.03 2.25 -22.83
CA PRO A 392 3.66 2.48 -23.28
C PRO A 392 3.06 1.28 -24.01
N LEU A 393 3.81 0.66 -24.94
CA LEU A 393 3.34 -0.53 -25.64
C LEU A 393 3.11 -1.69 -24.67
N LEU A 394 4.04 -1.93 -23.73
CA LEU A 394 3.92 -2.99 -22.73
C LEU A 394 2.67 -2.79 -21.85
N VAL A 395 2.45 -1.56 -21.37
CA VAL A 395 1.28 -1.17 -20.56
C VAL A 395 -0.03 -1.48 -21.30
N HIS A 396 -0.11 -1.11 -22.57
CA HIS A 396 -1.33 -1.30 -23.34
C HIS A 396 -1.52 -2.76 -23.78
N ALA A 397 -0.49 -3.36 -24.39
CA ALA A 397 -0.59 -4.67 -25.03
C ALA A 397 -0.70 -5.81 -24.01
N VAL A 398 0.10 -5.76 -22.94
CA VAL A 398 0.16 -6.83 -21.92
C VAL A 398 -0.73 -6.50 -20.74
N PHE A 399 -0.58 -5.30 -20.17
CA PHE A 399 -1.29 -4.93 -18.94
C PHE A 399 -2.66 -4.28 -19.19
N LYS A 400 -3.13 -4.16 -20.44
CA LYS A 400 -4.47 -3.64 -20.78
C LYS A 400 -4.83 -2.34 -20.05
N ASP A 401 -3.84 -1.45 -19.92
CA ASP A 401 -3.94 -0.16 -19.23
C ASP A 401 -4.36 -0.29 -17.74
N ALA A 402 -4.08 -1.43 -17.12
CA ALA A 402 -4.29 -1.66 -15.68
C ALA A 402 -3.19 -1.03 -14.82
N VAL A 403 -2.04 -0.72 -15.42
CA VAL A 403 -0.88 -0.07 -14.78
C VAL A 403 -0.47 1.16 -15.59
N VAL A 404 0.45 1.97 -15.04
CA VAL A 404 1.00 3.15 -15.73
C VAL A 404 2.50 2.97 -15.97
N ALA A 405 3.03 3.57 -17.04
CA ALA A 405 4.45 3.50 -17.34
C ALA A 405 5.27 4.25 -16.26
N ALA A 406 6.11 3.51 -15.53
CA ALA A 406 6.96 4.08 -14.49
C ALA A 406 8.12 4.91 -15.11
N GLN A 407 8.20 6.19 -14.74
CA GLN A 407 9.31 7.08 -15.11
C GLN A 407 10.43 7.10 -14.07
N THR A 408 10.07 6.90 -12.81
CA THR A 408 10.94 6.88 -11.64
C THR A 408 10.76 5.57 -10.88
N ILE A 409 11.73 5.25 -10.02
CA ILE A 409 11.60 4.11 -9.10
C ILE A 409 10.54 4.39 -8.01
N ILE A 410 10.40 5.64 -7.57
CA ILE A 410 9.39 6.09 -6.62
C ILE A 410 8.08 6.34 -7.40
N PRO A 411 6.96 5.68 -7.09
CA PRO A 411 5.70 5.84 -7.82
C PRO A 411 4.98 7.15 -7.46
N PRO A 412 4.02 7.60 -8.29
CA PRO A 412 3.17 8.74 -7.98
C PRO A 412 2.45 8.58 -6.63
N GLY A 413 2.41 9.65 -5.84
CA GLY A 413 1.77 9.66 -4.52
C GLY A 413 2.71 9.39 -3.34
N MET A 414 3.97 9.01 -3.59
CA MET A 414 4.99 8.90 -2.54
C MET A 414 5.86 10.16 -2.42
N PRO A 415 6.29 10.55 -1.20
CA PRO A 415 7.32 11.56 -1.02
C PRO A 415 8.59 11.24 -1.84
N GLY A 416 9.13 12.26 -2.52
CA GLY A 416 10.29 12.10 -3.40
C GLY A 416 9.97 11.71 -4.85
N TYR A 417 8.70 11.45 -5.20
CA TYR A 417 8.28 11.30 -6.60
C TYR A 417 8.61 12.55 -7.41
N GLN A 418 9.16 12.35 -8.62
CA GLN A 418 9.54 13.42 -9.53
C GLN A 418 8.59 13.42 -10.75
N PRO A 419 7.49 14.20 -10.71
CA PRO A 419 6.46 14.16 -11.76
C PRO A 419 6.96 14.55 -13.15
N ASN A 420 8.00 15.38 -13.20
CA ASN A 420 8.58 15.91 -14.44
C ASN A 420 9.89 15.21 -14.84
N TYR A 421 10.23 14.09 -14.20
CA TYR A 421 11.40 13.33 -14.59
C TYR A 421 11.15 12.66 -15.95
N PRO A 422 11.94 12.97 -16.99
CA PRO A 422 11.67 12.49 -18.35
C PRO A 422 11.90 10.98 -18.54
N GLY A 423 12.49 10.32 -17.55
CA GLY A 423 12.78 8.89 -17.61
C GLY A 423 13.83 8.54 -18.66
N ILE A 424 13.93 7.24 -18.95
CA ILE A 424 14.67 6.71 -20.10
C ILE A 424 13.63 6.40 -21.17
N PRO A 425 13.62 7.09 -22.32
CA PRO A 425 12.65 6.84 -23.39
C PRO A 425 12.98 5.54 -24.12
N TYR A 426 11.99 5.01 -24.84
CA TYR A 426 12.24 3.97 -25.84
C TYR A 426 13.01 4.54 -27.03
N ASP A 427 14.17 3.96 -27.33
CA ASP A 427 15.00 4.33 -28.48
C ASP A 427 15.79 3.10 -28.96
N LYS A 428 15.21 2.39 -29.92
CA LYS A 428 15.79 1.17 -30.49
C LYS A 428 17.15 1.41 -31.16
N VAL A 429 17.36 2.59 -31.76
CA VAL A 429 18.62 2.91 -32.44
C VAL A 429 19.72 3.09 -31.41
N ARG A 430 19.46 3.91 -30.39
CA ARG A 430 20.40 4.14 -29.29
C ARG A 430 20.69 2.87 -28.50
N ALA A 431 19.67 2.05 -28.23
CA ALA A 431 19.83 0.74 -27.60
C ALA A 431 20.83 -0.13 -28.39
N LYS A 432 20.63 -0.25 -29.71
CA LYS A 432 21.52 -1.01 -30.59
C LYS A 432 22.95 -0.44 -30.59
N THR A 433 23.11 0.87 -30.70
CA THR A 433 24.43 1.53 -30.67
C THR A 433 25.17 1.26 -29.35
N LEU A 434 24.49 1.35 -28.21
CA LEU A 434 25.06 1.08 -26.89
C LEU A 434 25.46 -0.39 -26.71
N LEU A 435 24.67 -1.32 -27.25
CA LEU A 435 25.01 -2.74 -27.21
C LEU A 435 26.23 -3.02 -28.11
N GLN A 436 26.26 -2.46 -29.31
CA GLN A 436 27.36 -2.63 -30.27
C GLN A 436 28.68 -1.99 -29.82
N SER A 437 28.64 -0.96 -28.98
CA SER A 437 29.88 -0.38 -28.40
C SER A 437 30.60 -1.34 -27.46
N VAL A 438 29.91 -2.36 -26.94
CA VAL A 438 30.49 -3.42 -26.11
C VAL A 438 30.67 -4.72 -26.91
N TYR A 439 29.68 -5.05 -27.75
CA TYR A 439 29.65 -6.24 -28.60
C TYR A 439 29.45 -5.82 -30.07
N PRO A 440 30.52 -5.43 -30.80
CA PRO A 440 30.40 -5.01 -32.21
C PRO A 440 29.71 -6.05 -33.08
N ASP A 441 29.97 -7.32 -32.78
CA ASP A 441 29.21 -8.47 -33.24
C ASP A 441 28.22 -8.91 -32.14
N VAL A 442 26.93 -8.60 -32.33
CA VAL A 442 25.88 -8.88 -31.34
C VAL A 442 25.63 -10.38 -31.14
N SER A 443 26.07 -11.24 -32.06
CA SER A 443 26.00 -12.70 -31.88
C SER A 443 26.91 -13.19 -30.75
N LYS A 444 27.89 -12.37 -30.33
CA LYS A 444 28.79 -12.65 -29.20
C LYS A 444 28.26 -12.16 -27.85
N VAL A 445 27.05 -11.59 -27.81
CA VAL A 445 26.39 -11.27 -26.53
C VAL A 445 26.11 -12.60 -25.82
N PRO A 446 26.58 -12.78 -24.57
CA PRO A 446 26.31 -13.99 -23.81
C PRO A 446 24.81 -14.25 -23.67
N GLN A 447 24.42 -15.51 -23.48
CA GLN A 447 23.03 -15.83 -23.13
C GLN A 447 22.62 -15.07 -21.86
N ILE A 448 21.46 -14.43 -21.93
CA ILE A 448 20.86 -13.69 -20.82
C ILE A 448 19.68 -14.49 -20.30
N THR A 449 19.67 -14.71 -18.99
CA THR A 449 18.55 -15.35 -18.28
C THR A 449 17.75 -14.27 -17.56
N PHE A 450 16.45 -14.17 -17.89
CA PHE A 450 15.50 -13.39 -17.10
C PHE A 450 14.81 -14.32 -16.11
N SER A 451 15.07 -14.12 -14.81
CA SER A 451 14.45 -14.87 -13.72
C SER A 451 13.35 -14.04 -13.09
N TYR A 452 12.18 -14.64 -12.92
CA TYR A 452 11.01 -13.99 -12.33
C TYR A 452 10.18 -15.00 -11.53
N PRO A 453 9.47 -14.56 -10.48
CA PRO A 453 8.50 -15.41 -9.81
C PRO A 453 7.22 -15.51 -10.64
N ASN A 454 6.74 -16.74 -10.85
CA ASN A 454 5.50 -17.02 -11.61
C ASN A 454 4.25 -16.35 -10.99
N SER A 455 4.33 -15.91 -9.73
CA SER A 455 3.25 -15.18 -9.05
C SER A 455 3.19 -13.69 -9.40
N GLN A 456 4.24 -13.11 -10.02
CA GLN A 456 4.29 -11.67 -10.31
C GLN A 456 4.42 -11.37 -11.81
N VAL A 457 5.14 -12.21 -12.57
CA VAL A 457 5.35 -12.01 -14.00
C VAL A 457 4.68 -13.14 -14.76
N THR A 458 3.84 -12.77 -15.74
CA THR A 458 3.14 -13.76 -16.57
C THR A 458 4.04 -14.27 -17.71
N PRO A 459 3.79 -15.48 -18.25
CA PRO A 459 4.50 -15.94 -19.46
C PRO A 459 4.34 -14.99 -20.66
N ALA A 460 3.19 -14.31 -20.77
CA ALA A 460 2.93 -13.33 -21.83
C ALA A 460 3.79 -12.07 -21.65
N GLU A 461 3.95 -11.58 -20.43
CA GLU A 461 4.85 -10.47 -20.10
C GLU A 461 6.30 -10.84 -20.38
N ALA A 462 6.76 -12.00 -19.90
CA ALA A 462 8.12 -12.48 -20.13
C ALA A 462 8.41 -12.66 -21.63
N ALA A 463 7.46 -13.21 -22.40
CA ALA A 463 7.60 -13.34 -23.85
C ALA A 463 7.63 -11.97 -24.54
N THR A 464 6.85 -11.00 -24.07
CA THR A 464 6.85 -9.63 -24.63
C THR A 464 8.16 -8.90 -24.32
N LEU A 465 8.74 -9.08 -23.12
CA LEU A 465 10.04 -8.52 -22.76
C LEU A 465 11.20 -9.18 -23.52
N GLN A 466 11.03 -10.44 -23.95
CA GLN A 466 12.02 -11.16 -24.74
C GLN A 466 12.04 -10.72 -26.22
N GLN A 467 10.89 -10.37 -26.77
CA GLN A 467 10.73 -9.88 -28.15
C GLN A 467 11.28 -8.46 -28.31
#